data_AF-A0A7J4EXD0-F1
#
_entry.id   AF-A0A7J4EXD0-F1
#
_cell.length_a   1.000
_cell.length_b   1.000
_cell.length_c   1.000
_cell.angle_alpha   90.00
_cell.angle_beta   90.00
_cell.angle_gamma   90.00
#
_symmetry.space_group_name_H-M   'P 1'
#
loop_
_entity.id
_entity.type
_entity.pdbx_description
1 polymer ?
#
loop_
_entity_poly.entity_id
_entity_poly.type
_entity_poly.pdbx_seq_one_letter_code
_entity_poly.pdbx_strand_id
1 'polypeptide(L)' 'MKLHEYEAKEIFKEYGIPVPRGFVTSGKLEEIEGPVVIKAQVLVGGRGKAGGVLFADTLEEANRKIEELLNK' A
#
# COMPACT_ATOMS: atom_id res chain seq x y z
N MET A 1 12.45 -9.97 -14.98
CA MET A 1 11.49 -8.86 -14.78
C MET A 1 11.12 -8.80 -13.31
N LYS A 2 10.95 -7.60 -12.72
CA LYS A 2 10.47 -7.45 -11.34
C LYS A 2 9.02 -6.96 -11.37
N LEU A 3 8.23 -7.35 -10.37
CA LEU A 3 6.85 -6.91 -10.17
C LEU A 3 6.75 -6.04 -8.92
N HIS A 4 5.82 -5.09 -8.93
CA HIS A 4 5.35 -4.43 -7.72
C HIS A 4 4.54 -5.40 -6.84
N GLU A 5 4.39 -5.06 -5.55
CA GLU A 5 3.66 -5.91 -4.61
C GLU A 5 2.20 -6.10 -5.03
N TYR A 6 1.54 -5.06 -5.55
CA TYR A 6 0.15 -5.17 -5.98
C TYR A 6 -0.02 -6.10 -7.19
N GLU A 7 0.89 -6.05 -8.17
CA GLU A 7 0.84 -6.91 -9.36
C GLU A 7 0.98 -8.38 -8.98
N ALA A 8 1.92 -8.69 -8.08
CA ALA A 8 2.08 -10.05 -7.56
C ALA A 8 0.83 -10.52 -6.80
N LYS A 9 0.15 -9.62 -6.08
CA LYS A 9 -1.10 -9.95 -5.37
C LYS A 9 -2.26 -10.20 -6.33
N GLU A 10 -2.38 -9.45 -7.43
CA GLU A 10 -3.41 -9.72 -8.45
C GLU A 10 -3.20 -11.10 -9.08
N ILE A 11 -1.96 -11.44 -9.44
CA ILE A 11 -1.63 -12.79 -9.93
C ILE A 11 -1.99 -13.85 -8.87
N PHE A 12 -1.68 -13.63 -7.59
CA PHE A 12 -2.05 -14.58 -6.54
C PHE A 12 -3.58 -14.78 -6.45
N LYS A 13 -4.38 -13.71 -6.55
CA LYS A 13 -5.85 -13.80 -6.57
C LYS A 13 -6.35 -14.61 -7.76
N GLU A 14 -5.80 -14.41 -8.96
CA GLU A 14 -6.19 -15.16 -10.17
C GLU A 14 -6.02 -16.68 -10.00
N TYR A 15 -5.04 -17.10 -9.20
CA TYR A 15 -4.76 -18.52 -8.91
C TYR A 15 -5.38 -19.00 -7.59
N GLY A 16 -6.27 -18.20 -6.97
CA GLY A 16 -6.97 -18.58 -5.73
C GLY A 16 -6.08 -18.58 -4.48
N ILE A 17 -4.90 -17.96 -4.54
CA ILE A 17 -4.02 -17.79 -3.38
C ILE A 17 -4.52 -16.58 -2.57
N PRO A 18 -4.87 -16.75 -1.28
CA PRO A 18 -5.42 -15.65 -0.49
C PRO A 18 -4.39 -14.55 -0.25
N VAL A 19 -4.80 -13.31 -0.46
CA VAL A 19 -4.02 -12.10 -0.18
C VAL A 19 -4.86 -11.09 0.62
N PRO A 20 -4.24 -10.22 1.42
CA PRO A 20 -4.97 -9.15 2.09
C PRO A 20 -5.68 -8.24 1.07
N ARG A 21 -6.92 -7.83 1.39
CA ARG A 21 -7.66 -6.83 0.62
C ARG A 21 -6.87 -5.52 0.56
N GLY A 22 -6.93 -4.84 -0.58
CA GLY A 22 -6.24 -3.58 -0.80
C GLY A 22 -6.27 -3.18 -2.27
N PHE A 23 -5.85 -1.95 -2.53
CA PHE A 23 -5.82 -1.33 -3.84
C PHE A 23 -4.60 -0.40 -3.96
N VAL A 24 -4.32 0.08 -5.17
CA VAL A 24 -3.28 1.08 -5.44
C VAL A 24 -3.92 2.46 -5.52
N THR A 25 -3.27 3.46 -4.93
CA THR A 25 -3.65 4.86 -5.05
C THR A 25 -2.43 5.72 -5.40
N SER A 26 -2.67 6.81 -6.12
CA SER A 26 -1.72 7.89 -6.35
C SER A 26 -2.18 9.21 -5.71
N GLY A 27 -3.15 9.16 -4.80
CA GLY A 27 -3.73 10.34 -4.17
C GLY A 27 -4.60 10.04 -2.96
N LYS A 28 -5.40 11.03 -2.55
CA LYS A 28 -6.26 10.94 -1.37
C LYS A 28 -7.34 9.86 -1.52
N LEU A 29 -7.74 9.30 -0.41
CA LEU A 29 -8.82 8.34 -0.26
C LEU A 29 -10.08 9.05 0.22
N GLU A 30 -11.23 8.57 -0.23
CA GLU A 30 -12.55 9.00 0.24
C GLU A 30 -13.01 8.19 1.46
N GLU A 31 -12.58 6.93 1.56
CA GLU A 31 -12.94 6.03 2.66
C GLU A 31 -11.86 4.96 2.92
N ILE A 32 -11.91 4.37 4.13
CA ILE A 32 -11.14 3.18 4.49
C ILE A 32 -12.01 2.22 5.33
N GLU A 33 -11.83 0.92 5.15
CA GLU A 33 -12.49 -0.10 5.97
C GLU A 33 -11.60 -0.51 7.16
N GLY A 34 -11.60 0.31 8.22
CA GLY A 34 -10.81 0.07 9.43
C GLY A 34 -9.32 0.39 9.27
N PRO A 35 -8.45 -0.07 10.20
CA PRO A 35 -7.01 0.19 10.14
C PRO A 35 -6.36 -0.37 8.88
N VAL A 36 -5.51 0.44 8.24
CA VAL A 36 -4.85 0.12 6.97
C VAL A 36 -3.32 0.18 7.08
N VAL A 37 -2.65 -0.50 6.16
CA VAL A 37 -1.20 -0.42 5.96
C VAL A 37 -0.90 0.17 4.60
N ILE A 38 -0.27 1.34 4.60
CA ILE A 38 0.13 2.09 3.41
C ILE A 38 1.56 1.68 3.07
N LYS A 39 1.76 1.16 1.85
CA LYS A 39 3.05 0.62 1.42
C LYS A 39 3.48 1.25 0.11
N ALA A 40 4.64 1.89 0.12
CA ALA A 40 5.27 2.39 -1.10
C ALA A 40 5.46 1.24 -2.12
N GLN A 41 5.05 1.48 -3.36
CA GLN A 41 5.21 0.54 -4.46
C GLN A 41 6.51 0.81 -5.20
N VAL A 42 7.57 0.07 -4.85
CA VAL A 42 8.90 0.16 -5.49
C VAL A 42 9.48 -1.24 -5.72
N LEU A 43 10.37 -1.39 -6.70
CA LEU A 43 10.97 -2.69 -7.10
C LEU A 43 12.15 -3.13 -6.21
N VAL A 44 12.26 -2.55 -5.01
CA VAL A 44 13.32 -2.80 -4.04
C VAL A 44 12.75 -3.17 -2.68
N GLY A 45 13.45 -4.06 -1.97
CA GLY A 45 13.15 -4.39 -0.58
C GLY A 45 13.55 -3.27 0.39
N GLY A 46 13.39 -3.51 1.69
CA GLY A 46 13.85 -2.57 2.73
C GLY A 46 12.90 -1.41 3.05
N ARG A 47 11.73 -1.35 2.41
CA ARG A 47 10.72 -0.30 2.58
C ARG A 47 10.38 0.01 4.04
N GLY A 48 10.21 -1.01 4.88
CA GLY A 48 9.91 -0.80 6.31
C GLY A 48 11.00 -0.03 7.05
N LYS A 49 12.28 -0.34 6.78
CA LYS A 49 13.43 0.37 7.37
C LYS A 49 13.58 1.78 6.80
N ALA A 50 13.20 1.98 5.55
CA ALA A 50 13.26 3.27 4.86
C ALA A 50 12.02 4.17 5.10
N GLY A 51 11.07 3.75 5.96
CA GLY A 51 9.85 4.51 6.23
C GLY A 51 8.78 4.44 5.13
N GLY A 52 8.91 3.51 4.18
CA GLY A 52 7.95 3.25 3.10
C GLY A 52 6.81 2.28 3.46
N VAL A 53 6.65 1.95 4.75
CA VAL A 53 5.53 1.14 5.27
C VAL A 53 4.98 1.85 6.50
N LEU A 54 3.75 2.34 6.41
CA LEU A 54 3.09 3.14 7.43
C LEU A 54 1.74 2.52 7.79
N PHE A 55 1.36 2.57 9.06
CA PHE A 55 0.05 2.12 9.55
C PHE A 55 -0.88 3.31 9.69
N ALA A 56 -2.19 3.19 9.50
CA ALA A 56 -3.11 4.28 9.78
C ALA A 56 -4.42 3.71 10.34
N ASP A 57 -4.91 4.29 11.42
CA ASP A 57 -6.14 3.84 12.09
C ASP A 57 -7.37 4.63 11.62
N THR A 58 -7.16 5.81 11.00
CA THR A 58 -8.22 6.70 10.51
C THR A 58 -7.98 7.17 9.08
N LEU A 59 -9.04 7.60 8.40
CA LEU A 59 -8.98 8.14 7.04
C LEU A 59 -8.07 9.38 6.95
N GLU A 60 -8.15 10.26 7.96
CA GLU A 60 -7.31 11.46 8.04
C GLU A 60 -5.83 11.09 8.15
N GLU A 61 -5.51 10.14 9.04
CA GLU A 61 -4.15 9.65 9.21
C GLU A 61 -3.63 8.99 7.93
N ALA A 62 -4.49 8.23 7.25
CA ALA A 62 -4.14 7.57 6.00
C ALA A 62 -3.82 8.59 4.90
N ASN A 63 -4.68 9.60 4.72
CA ASN A 63 -4.47 10.66 3.74
C ASN A 63 -3.19 11.46 4.00
N ARG A 64 -2.90 11.80 5.26
CA ARG A 64 -1.64 12.46 5.63
C ARG A 64 -0.41 11.62 5.29
N LYS A 65 -0.45 10.32 5.58
CA LYS A 65 0.67 9.38 5.32
C LYS A 65 0.86 9.10 3.83
N ILE A 66 -0.21 9.08 3.04
CA ILE A 66 -0.14 8.99 1.58
C ILE A 66 0.58 10.22 1.01
N GLU A 67 0.17 11.41 1.43
CA GLU A 67 0.80 12.66 1.01
C GLU A 67 2.29 12.72 1.39
N GLU A 68 2.65 12.28 2.60
CA GLU A 68 4.06 12.19 3.02
C GLU A 68 4.87 11.24 2.12
N LEU A 69 4.31 10.11 1.70
CA LEU A 69 5.02 9.14 0.85
C LEU A 69 5.15 9.59 -0.60
N LEU A 70 4.15 10.28 -1.15
CA LEU A 70 4.16 10.72 -2.55
C LEU A 70 5.06 11.94 -2.79
N ASN A 71 5.34 12.72 -1.74
CA ASN A 71 6.19 13.90 -1.80
C ASN A 71 7.67 13.63 -1.42
N LYS A 72 8.06 12.36 -1.25
CA LYS A 72 9.44 11.92 -1.02
C LYS A 72 10.10 11.44 -2.31
#